data_AF-A0A660SYA8-F1
#
_entry.id   AF-A0A660SYA8-F1
#
_cell.length_a   1.000
_cell.length_b   1.000
_cell.length_c   1.000
_cell.angle_alpha   90.00
_cell.angle_beta   90.00
_cell.angle_gamma   90.00
#
_symmetry.space_group_name_H-M   'P 1'
#
loop_
_entity.id
_entity.type
_entity.pdbx_description
1 polymer ?
#
loop_
_entity_poly.entity_id
_entity_poly.type
_entity_poly.pdbx_seq_one_letter_code
_entity_poly.pdbx_strand_id
1 'polypeptide(L)'
;MNESVLSMKGIHKRFMGVHALKGVDFNLKYGEIHALVGENGAGKSTMMKVLTGIYEKDSGEIQFQGKLFHPHNPTQALTAGIGIIHQELNMMEHLTVAQNIY
;
A
#
# COMPACT_ATOMS: atom_id res chain seq x y z
N MET A 1 4.72 -1.77 -24.94
CA MET A 1 3.63 -1.24 -24.08
C MET A 1 4.06 -1.52 -22.65
N ASN A 2 4.26 -0.50 -21.82
CA ASN A 2 4.70 -0.74 -20.44
C ASN A 2 3.56 -1.36 -19.63
N GLU A 3 3.75 -2.61 -19.24
CA GLU A 3 2.83 -3.40 -18.44
C GLU A 3 2.67 -2.81 -17.03
N SER A 4 1.47 -2.90 -16.46
CA SER A 4 1.20 -2.43 -15.09
C SER A 4 1.89 -3.36 -14.10
N VAL A 5 2.75 -2.83 -13.22
CA VAL A 5 3.36 -3.62 -12.14
C VAL A 5 2.40 -3.82 -10.97
N LEU A 6 1.52 -2.84 -10.73
CA LEU A 6 0.49 -2.87 -9.70
C LEU A 6 -0.82 -2.36 -10.30
N SER A 7 -1.92 -3.04 -10.00
CA SER A 7 -3.27 -2.63 -10.33
C SER A 7 -4.17 -2.82 -9.12
N MET A 8 -4.94 -1.81 -8.78
CA MET A 8 -6.00 -1.83 -7.77
C MET A 8 -7.28 -1.44 -8.49
N LYS A 9 -8.32 -2.27 -8.41
CA LYS A 9 -9.58 -2.04 -9.11
C LYS A 9 -10.77 -2.12 -8.17
N GLY A 10 -11.59 -1.08 -8.15
CA GLY A 10 -12.81 -1.00 -7.37
C GLY A 10 -12.56 -1.21 -5.88
N ILE A 11 -11.49 -0.65 -5.32
CA ILE A 11 -11.15 -0.88 -3.91
C ILE A 11 -12.10 -0.10 -3.00
N HIS A 12 -12.79 -0.84 -2.14
CA HIS A 12 -13.58 -0.25 -1.07
C HIS A 12 -12.96 -0.53 0.29
N LYS A 13 -13.00 0.47 1.17
CA LYS A 13 -12.71 0.31 2.58
C LYS A 13 -13.55 1.21 3.46
N ARG A 14 -14.22 0.62 4.44
CA ARG A 14 -15.03 1.28 5.45
C ARG A 14 -14.43 1.04 6.84
N PHE A 15 -14.52 2.06 7.67
CA PHE A 15 -14.36 2.01 9.11
C PHE A 15 -15.69 2.45 9.73
N MET A 16 -15.90 2.24 11.03
CA MET A 16 -17.18 2.53 11.70
C MET A 16 -17.78 3.90 11.27
N GLY A 17 -18.81 3.87 10.43
CA GLY A 17 -19.50 5.06 9.89
C GLY A 17 -18.77 5.83 8.77
N VAL A 18 -17.53 5.49 8.42
CA VAL A 18 -16.70 6.21 7.44
C VAL A 18 -16.34 5.33 6.25
N HIS A 19 -16.72 5.74 5.04
CA HIS A 19 -16.32 5.06 3.80
C HIS A 19 -15.05 5.70 3.23
N ALA A 20 -13.89 5.24 3.71
CA ALA A 20 -12.58 5.82 3.45
C ALA A 20 -12.06 5.60 2.02
N LEU A 21 -12.29 4.44 1.41
CA LEU A 21 -12.01 4.18 -0.01
C LEU A 21 -13.31 3.81 -0.71
N LYS A 22 -13.68 4.56 -1.76
CA LYS A 22 -14.98 4.47 -2.44
C LYS A 22 -14.83 4.01 -3.88
N GLY A 23 -14.49 2.73 -4.09
CA GLY A 23 -14.34 2.17 -5.43
C GLY A 23 -13.12 2.73 -6.15
N VAL A 24 -12.00 2.80 -5.44
CA VAL A 24 -10.77 3.42 -5.95
C VAL A 24 -10.11 2.51 -6.98
N ASP A 25 -9.80 3.09 -8.13
CA ASP A 25 -8.95 2.48 -9.17
C ASP A 25 -7.57 3.15 -9.15
N PHE A 26 -6.52 2.35 -9.22
CA PHE A 26 -5.14 2.82 -9.27
C PHE A 26 -4.28 1.85 -10.08
N ASN A 27 -3.39 2.37 -10.92
CA ASN A 27 -2.42 1.58 -11.68
C ASN A 27 -1.06 2.24 -11.59
N LEU A 28 -0.02 1.41 -11.48
CA LEU A 28 1.38 1.84 -11.51
C LEU A 28 2.12 0.99 -12.54
N LYS A 29 2.92 1.61 -13.40
CA LYS A 29 3.75 0.91 -14.39
C LYS A 29 5.14 0.58 -13.84
N TYR A 30 5.81 -0.39 -14.46
CA TYR A 30 7.22 -0.64 -14.18
C TYR A 30 8.07 0.63 -14.40
N GLY A 31 8.90 0.96 -13.42
CA GLY A 31 9.79 2.15 -13.43
C GLY A 31 9.09 3.49 -13.19
N GLU A 32 7.77 3.49 -12.96
CA GLU A 32 7.03 4.72 -12.68
C GLU A 32 7.22 5.17 -11.23
N ILE A 33 7.45 6.47 -11.05
CA ILE A 33 7.31 7.14 -9.75
C ILE A 33 5.97 7.87 -9.76
N HIS A 34 5.10 7.52 -8.83
CA HIS A 34 3.75 8.11 -8.76
C HIS A 34 3.57 8.89 -7.46
N ALA A 35 3.04 10.11 -7.57
CA ALA A 35 2.68 10.94 -6.43
C ALA A 35 1.18 10.84 -6.15
N LEU A 36 0.81 10.22 -5.03
CA LEU A 36 -0.57 10.20 -4.55
C LEU A 36 -0.83 11.41 -3.64
N VAL A 37 -1.57 12.39 -4.16
CA VAL A 37 -1.86 13.66 -3.46
C VAL A 37 -3.35 13.83 -3.17
N GLY A 38 -3.67 14.66 -2.18
CA GLY A 38 -5.04 14.93 -1.75
C GLY A 38 -5.09 15.43 -0.32
N GLU A 39 -6.23 15.94 0.11
CA GLU A 39 -6.42 16.49 1.46
C GLU A 39 -6.32 15.43 2.57
N ASN A 40 -6.22 15.89 3.82
CA ASN A 40 -6.31 15.00 4.97
C ASN A 40 -7.69 14.32 5.00
N GLY A 41 -7.70 13.01 5.26
CA GLY A 41 -8.93 12.22 5.19
C GLY A 41 -9.33 11.73 3.79
N ALA A 42 -8.61 12.11 2.72
CA ALA A 42 -8.89 11.64 1.35
C ALA A 42 -8.63 10.13 1.11
N GLY A 43 -8.23 9.37 2.14
CA GLY A 43 -8.03 7.91 2.04
C GLY A 43 -6.63 7.47 1.58
N LYS A 44 -5.70 8.39 1.32
CA LYS A 44 -4.32 8.07 0.85
C LYS A 44 -3.61 7.02 1.72
N SER A 45 -3.49 7.28 3.03
CA SER A 45 -2.85 6.36 3.97
C SER A 45 -3.65 5.07 4.13
N THR A 46 -4.98 5.12 3.99
CA THR A 46 -5.83 3.92 3.98
C THR A 46 -5.52 3.04 2.78
N MET A 47 -5.35 3.62 1.58
CA MET A 47 -5.00 2.88 0.37
C MET A 47 -3.64 2.20 0.53
N MET A 48 -2.64 2.89 1.07
CA MET A 48 -1.32 2.31 1.34
C MET A 48 -1.40 1.16 2.35
N LYS A 49 -2.17 1.34 3.44
CA LYS A 49 -2.37 0.29 4.46
C LYS A 49 -3.15 -0.92 3.92
N VAL A 50 -4.05 -0.73 2.96
CA VAL A 50 -4.73 -1.82 2.26
C VAL A 50 -3.74 -2.57 1.37
N LEU A 51 -2.93 -1.84 0.61
CA LEU A 51 -1.92 -2.43 -0.27
C LEU A 51 -0.89 -3.27 0.51
N THR A 52 -0.54 -2.87 1.74
CA THR A 52 0.43 -3.61 2.57
C THR A 52 -0.20 -4.61 3.53
N GLY A 53 -1.51 -4.84 3.46
CA GLY A 53 -2.19 -5.82 4.32
C GLY A 53 -2.31 -5.40 5.79
N ILE A 54 -2.09 -4.13 6.13
CA ILE A 54 -2.40 -3.58 7.47
C ILE A 54 -3.92 -3.52 7.68
N TYR A 55 -4.65 -3.19 6.61
CA TYR A 55 -6.10 -3.25 6.60
C TYR A 55 -6.58 -4.15 5.47
N GLU A 56 -7.53 -5.03 5.76
CA GLU A 56 -8.21 -5.79 4.72
C GLU A 56 -9.18 -4.89 3.95
N LYS A 57 -9.14 -4.92 2.61
CA LYS A 57 -10.16 -4.27 1.76
C LYS A 57 -11.52 -4.93 1.96
N ASP A 58 -12.60 -4.16 1.85
CA ASP A 58 -13.95 -4.73 1.92
C ASP A 58 -14.37 -5.36 0.58
N SER A 59 -13.88 -4.81 -0.54
CA SER A 59 -14.12 -5.34 -1.89
C SER A 59 -13.10 -4.79 -2.90
N GLY A 60 -13.18 -5.27 -4.14
CA GLY A 60 -12.26 -4.95 -5.22
C GLY A 60 -11.13 -5.96 -5.36
N GLU A 61 -10.22 -5.72 -6.29
CA GLU A 61 -9.11 -6.63 -6.61
C GLU A 61 -7.78 -5.88 -6.67
N ILE A 62 -6.72 -6.53 -6.18
CA ILE A 62 -5.35 -6.03 -6.31
C ILE A 62 -4.55 -7.08 -7.08
N GLN A 63 -3.84 -6.64 -8.11
CA GLN A 63 -2.89 -7.46 -8.85
C GLN A 63 -1.50 -6.84 -8.74
N PHE A 64 -0.50 -7.67 -8.45
CA PHE A 64 0.91 -7.28 -8.43
C PHE A 64 1.71 -8.23 -9.31
N GLN A 65 2.46 -7.67 -10.26
CA GLN A 65 3.24 -8.42 -11.26
C GLN A 65 2.39 -9.48 -11.99
N GLY A 66 1.17 -9.10 -12.40
CA GLY A 66 0.24 -9.97 -13.13
C GLY A 66 -0.43 -11.07 -12.30
N LYS A 67 -0.22 -11.11 -10.97
CA LYS A 67 -0.83 -12.11 -10.08
C LYS A 67 -1.78 -11.45 -9.08
N LEU A 68 -2.83 -12.18 -8.70
CA LEU A 68 -3.69 -11.78 -7.60
C LEU A 68 -2.86 -11.58 -6.33
N PHE A 69 -3.06 -10.45 -5.67
CA PHE A 69 -2.30 -10.04 -4.51
C PHE A 69 -3.26 -9.73 -3.36
N HIS A 70 -3.13 -10.49 -2.27
CA HIS A 70 -3.98 -10.38 -1.10
C HIS A 70 -3.17 -10.60 0.18
N PRO A 71 -2.30 -9.64 0.55
CA PRO A 71 -1.51 -9.76 1.77
C PRO A 71 -2.40 -9.62 3.01
N HIS A 72 -2.17 -10.46 4.01
CA HIS A 72 -2.87 -10.40 5.30
C HIS A 72 -2.08 -9.64 6.37
N ASN A 73 -0.84 -9.24 6.08
CA ASN A 73 0.02 -8.44 6.95
C ASN A 73 1.19 -7.81 6.16
N PRO A 74 1.89 -6.82 6.76
CA PRO A 74 3.04 -6.16 6.15
C PRO A 74 4.18 -7.09 5.76
N THR A 75 4.43 -8.15 6.53
CA THR A 75 5.51 -9.11 6.23
C THR A 75 5.25 -9.83 4.93
N GLN A 76 4.02 -10.28 4.68
CA GLN A 76 3.66 -10.92 3.41
C GLN A 76 3.79 -9.95 2.22
N ALA A 77 3.38 -8.69 2.40
CA ALA A 77 3.56 -7.68 1.37
C ALA A 77 5.05 -7.43 1.06
N LEU A 78 5.88 -7.35 2.10
CA LEU A 78 7.31 -7.16 1.97
C LEU A 78 7.98 -8.35 1.28
N THR A 79 7.65 -9.59 1.65
CA THR A 79 8.15 -10.81 1.00
C THR A 79 7.77 -10.86 -0.48
N ALA A 80 6.59 -10.32 -0.85
CA ALA A 80 6.18 -10.18 -2.24
C ALA A 80 6.93 -9.06 -2.99
N GLY A 81 7.65 -8.18 -2.29
CA GLY A 81 8.42 -7.08 -2.86
C GLY A 81 7.78 -5.70 -2.72
N ILE A 82 6.74 -5.55 -1.89
CA ILE A 82 6.08 -4.26 -1.59
C ILE A 82 6.43 -3.83 -0.17
N GLY A 83 7.32 -2.85 -0.05
CA GLY A 83 7.65 -2.19 1.21
C GLY A 83 6.89 -0.88 1.41
N ILE A 84 6.76 -0.45 2.66
CA ILE A 84 6.25 0.88 3.02
C ILE A 84 7.24 1.53 3.99
N ILE A 85 7.53 2.81 3.74
CA ILE A 85 8.21 3.68 4.70
C ILE A 85 7.12 4.51 5.36
N HIS A 86 6.99 4.39 6.68
CA HIS A 86 6.00 5.13 7.44
C HIS A 86 6.43 6.59 7.60
N GLN A 87 5.44 7.46 7.83
CA GLN A 87 5.67 8.90 7.98
C GLN A 87 6.57 9.22 9.19
N GLU A 88 6.44 8.46 10.27
CA GLU A 88 7.36 8.51 11.41
C GLU A 88 8.41 7.41 11.25
N LEU A 89 9.68 7.83 11.34
CA LEU A 89 10.81 6.92 11.31
C LEU A 89 11.02 6.35 12.71
N ASN A 90 10.72 5.07 12.89
CA ASN A 90 10.99 4.35 14.14
C ASN A 90 12.44 3.86 14.16
N MET A 91 13.41 4.79 14.20
CA MET A 91 14.82 4.45 14.32
C MET A 91 15.15 4.03 15.75
N MET A 92 16.00 3.01 15.89
CA MET A 92 16.58 2.62 17.17
C MET A 92 17.79 3.51 17.43
N GLU A 93 17.58 4.63 18.13
CA GLU A 93 18.60 5.68 18.34
C GLU A 93 19.87 5.18 19.06
N HIS A 94 19.77 4.10 19.83
CA HIS A 94 20.89 3.49 20.53
C HIS A 94 21.72 2.54 19.66
N LEU A 95 21.29 2.30 18.41
CA LEU A 95 21.98 1.45 17.45
C LEU A 95 22.70 2.31 16.41
N THR A 96 23.80 1.78 15.88
CA THR A 96 24.48 2.38 14.72
C THR A 96 23.57 2.34 13.47
N VAL A 97 23.92 3.13 12.45
CA VAL A 97 23.21 3.11 11.16
C VAL A 97 23.19 1.70 10.56
N ALA A 98 24.31 0.97 10.61
CA ALA A 98 24.39 -0.39 10.08
C ALA A 98 23.41 -1.33 10.80
N GLN A 99 23.32 -1.26 12.13
CA GLN A 99 22.39 -2.07 12.94
C GLN A 99 20.91 -1.68 12.78
N ASN A 100 20.61 -0.50 12.23
CA ASN A 100 19.24 -0.13 11.86
C ASN A 100 18.83 -0.66 10.47
N ILE A 101 19.81 -1.03 9.63
CA ILE A 101 19.59 -1.49 8.26
C ILE A 101 19.63 -3.02 8.16
N TYR A 102 20.47 -3.68 8.97
CA TYR A 102 20.71 -5.12 9.00
C TYR A 102 20.30 -5.73 10.35
#